data_AF-A0A3M8A850-F1
#
_entry.id   AF-A0A3M8A850-F1
#
_cell.length_a   1.000
_cell.length_b   1.000
_cell.length_c   1.000
_cell.angle_alpha   90.00
_cell.angle_beta   90.00
_cell.angle_gamma   90.00
#
_symmetry.space_group_name_H-M   'P 1'
#
loop_
_entity.id
_entity.type
_entity.pdbx_description
1 polymer ?
#
loop_
_entity_poly.entity_id
_entity_poly.type
_entity_poly.pdbx_seq_one_letter_code
_entity_poly.pdbx_strand_id
1 'polypeptide(L)'
;MTVVLCLAVIGGAALLVAFTVGTGAAPDTLRFEVAKSSFQVFSVAVIGAVISLVTSYLQERQSDKRLSEAFARDLQAKEDDAVRDVLTNTIQSYNRVKRARRLMYAKTYDAGDGTMRLGVYDEYIDVLMNEQLEFERLKRMSRSVPLLSGVSIDIQGKKVPLHALFGSVEDYLNGVLDEYKTHRNTVALATDGASLHGLPATQRFLSGDDFWPRMADKVRNVEIALRGQLMRPDPRTGSGY
;
A
#
# COMPACT_ATOMS: atom_id res chain seq x y z
N MET A 1 -12.08 5.02 -39.52
CA MET A 1 -13.48 4.57 -39.75
C MET A 1 -14.42 5.74 -40.03
N THR A 2 -14.35 6.83 -39.26
CA THR A 2 -15.10 8.09 -39.46
C THR A 2 -14.95 8.70 -40.86
N VAL A 3 -13.72 8.79 -41.39
CA VAL A 3 -13.48 9.34 -42.75
C VAL A 3 -14.17 8.51 -43.83
N VAL A 4 -14.14 7.17 -43.73
CA VAL A 4 -14.78 6.26 -44.69
C VAL A 4 -16.29 6.40 -44.65
N LEU A 5 -16.88 6.57 -43.45
CA LEU A 5 -18.31 6.78 -43.29
C LEU A 5 -18.75 8.14 -43.86
N CYS A 6 -17.99 9.21 -43.61
CA CYS A 6 -18.24 10.52 -44.21
C CYS A 6 -18.17 10.45 -45.75
N LEU A 7 -17.18 9.77 -46.30
CA LEU A 7 -17.04 9.57 -47.75
C LEU A 7 -18.20 8.74 -48.33
N ALA A 8 -18.68 7.71 -47.62
CA ALA A 8 -19.83 6.91 -48.05
C ALA A 8 -21.14 7.73 -48.04
N VAL A 9 -21.35 8.57 -47.03
CA VAL A 9 -22.52 9.47 -46.95
C VAL A 9 -22.46 10.54 -48.05
N ILE A 10 -21.30 11.18 -48.25
CA ILE A 10 -21.12 12.19 -49.31
C ILE A 10 -21.28 11.55 -50.69
N GLY A 11 -20.68 10.38 -50.92
CA GLY A 11 -20.79 9.64 -52.18
C GLY A 11 -22.23 9.17 -52.46
N GLY A 12 -22.94 8.68 -51.44
CA GLY A 12 -24.35 8.30 -51.55
C GLY A 12 -25.26 9.49 -51.88
N ALA A 13 -25.08 10.62 -51.20
CA ALA A 13 -25.81 11.85 -51.49
C ALA A 13 -25.52 12.40 -52.90
N ALA A 14 -24.26 12.40 -53.32
CA ALA A 14 -23.85 12.83 -54.66
C ALA A 14 -24.43 11.94 -55.76
N LEU A 15 -24.47 10.61 -55.56
CA LEU A 15 -25.12 9.66 -56.47
C LEU A 15 -26.63 9.91 -56.56
N LEU A 16 -27.27 10.19 -55.44
CA LEU A 16 -28.72 10.46 -55.38
C LEU A 16 -29.07 11.77 -56.12
N VAL A 17 -28.26 12.81 -55.95
CA VAL A 17 -28.40 14.09 -56.68
C VAL A 17 -28.09 13.94 -58.17
N ALA A 18 -27.03 13.20 -58.53
CA ALA A 18 -26.70 12.93 -59.92
C ALA A 18 -27.81 12.13 -60.62
N PHE A 19 -28.44 11.18 -59.92
CA PHE A 19 -29.56 10.41 -60.42
C PHE A 19 -30.82 11.26 -60.64
N THR A 20 -31.15 12.18 -59.71
CA THR A 20 -32.34 13.04 -59.85
C THR A 20 -32.17 14.11 -60.93
N VAL A 21 -30.99 14.73 -61.03
CA VAL A 21 -30.69 15.73 -62.07
C VAL A 21 -30.57 15.09 -63.45
N GLY A 22 -29.90 13.93 -63.56
CA GLY A 22 -29.65 13.25 -64.83
C GLY A 22 -30.90 12.61 -65.46
N THR A 23 -31.95 12.35 -64.69
CA THR A 23 -33.16 11.66 -65.19
C THR A 23 -34.29 12.60 -65.61
N GLY A 24 -34.16 13.92 -65.40
CA GLY A 24 -35.17 14.91 -65.81
C GLY A 24 -36.55 14.64 -65.23
N ALA A 25 -36.62 14.15 -63.98
CA ALA A 25 -37.86 13.68 -63.38
C ALA A 25 -38.87 14.84 -63.22
N ALA A 26 -39.93 14.81 -64.01
CA ALA A 26 -41.08 15.70 -63.83
C ALA A 26 -41.85 15.30 -62.55
N PRO A 27 -42.52 16.28 -61.89
CA PRO A 27 -43.48 15.98 -60.82
C PRO A 27 -44.49 14.92 -61.28
N ASP A 28 -44.90 14.02 -60.39
CA ASP A 28 -45.88 12.93 -60.64
C ASP A 28 -45.42 11.76 -61.52
N THR A 29 -44.10 11.58 -61.69
CA THR A 29 -43.56 10.38 -62.35
C THR A 29 -43.15 9.31 -61.32
N LEU A 30 -43.28 8.03 -61.68
CA LEU A 30 -42.85 6.89 -60.84
C LEU A 30 -41.37 7.01 -60.39
N ARG A 31 -40.52 7.66 -61.20
CA ARG A 31 -39.13 7.96 -60.87
C ARG A 31 -38.99 8.97 -59.73
N PHE A 32 -39.86 9.97 -59.68
CA PHE A 32 -39.89 10.96 -58.61
C PHE A 32 -40.29 10.32 -57.28
N GLU A 33 -41.29 9.42 -57.29
CA GLU A 33 -41.69 8.68 -56.08
C GLU A 33 -40.58 7.76 -55.57
N VAL A 34 -39.91 7.02 -56.47
CA VAL A 34 -38.75 6.17 -56.10
C VAL A 34 -37.61 7.00 -55.51
N ALA A 35 -37.31 8.17 -56.09
CA ALA A 35 -36.29 9.07 -55.56
C ALA A 35 -36.65 9.59 -54.16
N LYS A 36 -37.92 9.95 -53.94
CA LYS A 36 -38.43 10.39 -52.64
C LYS A 36 -38.33 9.30 -51.58
N SER A 37 -38.74 8.08 -51.89
CA SER A 37 -38.63 6.93 -50.97
C SER A 37 -37.16 6.58 -50.68
N SER A 38 -36.30 6.63 -51.70
CA SER A 38 -34.85 6.41 -51.53
C SER A 38 -34.21 7.46 -50.63
N PHE A 39 -34.62 8.73 -50.78
CA PHE A 39 -34.17 9.82 -49.92
C PHE A 39 -34.59 9.64 -48.46
N GLN A 40 -35.81 9.14 -48.21
CA GLN A 40 -36.29 8.85 -46.86
C GLN A 40 -35.47 7.73 -46.21
N VAL A 41 -35.23 6.62 -46.91
CA VAL A 41 -34.39 5.52 -46.41
C VAL A 41 -32.96 5.99 -46.16
N PHE A 42 -32.39 6.77 -47.08
CA PHE A 42 -31.05 7.34 -46.94
C PHE A 42 -30.95 8.25 -45.71
N SER A 43 -31.94 9.13 -45.49
CA SER A 43 -31.97 10.03 -44.34
C SER A 43 -31.98 9.27 -43.01
N VAL A 44 -32.78 8.21 -42.89
CA VAL A 44 -32.79 7.34 -41.69
C VAL A 44 -31.44 6.65 -41.48
N ALA A 45 -30.81 6.16 -42.55
CA ALA A 45 -29.50 5.54 -42.47
C ALA A 45 -28.41 6.50 -41.99
N VAL A 46 -28.41 7.75 -42.49
CA VAL A 46 -27.45 8.79 -42.05
C VAL A 46 -27.65 9.12 -40.57
N ILE A 47 -28.90 9.31 -40.13
CA ILE A 47 -29.21 9.58 -38.71
C ILE A 47 -28.74 8.42 -37.83
N GLY A 48 -29.04 7.17 -38.22
CA GLY A 48 -28.58 5.99 -37.49
C GLY A 48 -27.06 5.90 -37.38
N ALA A 49 -26.34 6.22 -38.46
CA ALA A 49 -24.88 6.21 -38.46
C ALA A 49 -24.28 7.32 -37.58
N VAL A 50 -24.88 8.53 -37.56
CA VAL A 50 -24.48 9.62 -36.65
C VAL A 50 -24.71 9.23 -35.20
N ILE A 51 -25.89 8.69 -34.87
CA ILE A 51 -26.20 8.21 -33.51
C ILE A 51 -25.19 7.13 -33.10
N SER A 52 -24.93 6.15 -33.95
CA SER A 52 -23.96 5.08 -33.67
C SER A 52 -22.56 5.62 -33.41
N LEU A 53 -22.11 6.64 -34.16
CA LEU A 53 -20.82 7.30 -33.94
C LEU A 53 -20.78 8.03 -32.60
N VAL A 54 -21.81 8.81 -32.28
CA VAL A 54 -21.92 9.53 -31.01
C VAL A 54 -21.92 8.56 -29.84
N THR A 55 -22.72 7.49 -29.91
CA THR A 55 -22.76 6.45 -28.88
C THR A 55 -21.41 5.76 -28.71
N SER A 56 -20.74 5.39 -29.81
CA SER A 56 -19.42 4.76 -29.76
C SER A 56 -18.38 5.66 -29.08
N TYR A 57 -18.37 6.95 -29.42
CA TYR A 57 -17.47 7.94 -28.82
C TYR A 57 -17.73 8.14 -27.31
N LEU A 58 -19.00 8.22 -26.91
CA LEU A 58 -19.37 8.33 -25.50
C LEU A 58 -19.01 7.06 -24.73
N GLN A 59 -19.18 5.88 -25.35
CA GLN A 59 -18.84 4.60 -24.75
C GLN A 59 -17.32 4.46 -24.53
N GLU A 60 -16.50 4.86 -25.50
CA GLU A 60 -15.03 4.88 -25.37
C GLU A 60 -14.56 5.79 -24.24
N ARG A 61 -15.12 7.01 -24.16
CA ARG A 61 -14.83 7.91 -23.04
C ARG A 61 -15.26 7.35 -21.68
N GLN A 62 -16.36 6.61 -21.63
CA GLN A 62 -16.80 5.97 -20.40
C GLN A 62 -15.90 4.77 -20.04
N SER A 63 -15.43 3.98 -21.02
CA SER A 63 -14.49 2.89 -20.74
C SER A 63 -13.15 3.42 -20.23
N ASP A 64 -12.63 4.49 -20.82
CA ASP A 64 -11.36 5.09 -20.38
C ASP A 64 -11.45 5.62 -18.95
N LYS A 65 -12.57 6.27 -18.60
CA LYS A 65 -12.84 6.71 -17.22
C LYS A 65 -12.91 5.52 -16.27
N ARG A 66 -13.66 4.47 -16.61
CA ARG A 66 -13.75 3.26 -15.76
C ARG A 66 -12.40 2.56 -15.59
N LEU A 67 -11.59 2.50 -16.65
CA LEU A 67 -10.25 1.90 -16.61
C LEU A 67 -9.30 2.72 -15.73
N SER A 68 -9.28 4.04 -15.88
CA SER A 68 -8.47 4.92 -15.03
C SER A 68 -8.90 4.90 -13.57
N GLU A 69 -10.21 4.87 -13.29
CA GLU A 69 -10.75 4.68 -11.94
C GLU A 69 -10.43 3.30 -11.36
N ALA A 70 -10.47 2.24 -12.17
CA ALA A 70 -10.10 0.90 -11.73
C ALA A 70 -8.60 0.81 -11.42
N PHE A 71 -7.75 1.37 -12.27
CA PHE A 71 -6.30 1.44 -12.05
C PHE A 71 -5.96 2.24 -10.79
N ALA A 72 -6.62 3.38 -10.59
CA ALA A 72 -6.44 4.20 -9.40
C ALA A 72 -6.85 3.47 -8.11
N ARG A 73 -7.95 2.70 -8.15
CA ARG A 73 -8.40 1.87 -7.02
C ARG A 73 -7.45 0.70 -6.74
N ASP A 74 -6.95 0.04 -7.77
CA ASP A 74 -5.97 -1.05 -7.62
C ASP A 74 -4.66 -0.54 -7.00
N LEU A 75 -4.17 0.63 -7.45
CA LEU A 75 -2.99 1.24 -6.87
C LEU A 75 -3.20 1.58 -5.38
N GLN A 76 -4.34 2.17 -5.03
CA GLN A 76 -4.67 2.48 -3.65
C GLN A 76 -4.81 1.22 -2.79
N ALA A 77 -5.46 0.17 -3.30
CA ALA A 77 -5.58 -1.10 -2.58
C ALA A 77 -4.20 -1.69 -2.25
N LYS A 78 -3.25 -1.63 -3.20
CA LYS A 78 -1.86 -2.05 -2.98
C LYS A 78 -1.14 -1.22 -1.92
N GLU A 79 -1.38 0.09 -1.90
CA GLU A 79 -0.81 0.98 -0.87
C GLU A 79 -1.39 0.67 0.51
N ASP A 80 -2.71 0.48 0.62
CA ASP A 80 -3.39 0.11 1.85
C ASP A 80 -2.91 -1.25 2.38
N ASP A 81 -2.75 -2.23 1.49
CA ASP A 81 -2.23 -3.54 1.84
C ASP A 81 -0.78 -3.46 2.34
N ALA A 82 0.07 -2.64 1.72
CA ALA A 82 1.42 -2.39 2.22
C ALA A 82 1.43 -1.76 3.62
N VAL A 83 0.50 -0.84 3.93
CA VAL A 83 0.36 -0.25 5.27
C VAL A 83 -0.12 -1.30 6.27
N ARG A 84 -1.09 -2.14 5.91
CA ARG A 84 -1.59 -3.25 6.75
C ARG A 84 -0.51 -4.27 7.04
N ASP A 85 0.31 -4.61 6.05
CA ASP A 85 1.43 -5.52 6.21
C ASP A 85 2.45 -4.97 7.19
N VAL A 86 2.85 -3.70 7.03
CA VAL A 86 3.79 -3.05 7.96
C VAL A 86 3.23 -2.98 9.38
N LEU A 87 1.93 -2.66 9.54
CA LEU A 87 1.26 -2.64 10.84
C LEU A 87 1.26 -4.03 11.48
N THR A 88 0.86 -5.05 10.72
CA THR A 88 0.77 -6.44 11.19
C THR A 88 2.13 -6.96 11.61
N ASN A 89 3.14 -6.79 10.76
CA ASN A 89 4.51 -7.21 11.05
C ASN A 89 5.10 -6.45 12.25
N THR A 90 4.82 -5.16 12.40
CA THR A 90 5.26 -4.37 13.56
C THR A 90 4.69 -4.95 14.87
N ILE A 91 3.38 -5.23 14.91
CA ILE A 91 2.72 -5.77 16.10
C ILE A 91 3.23 -7.18 16.41
N GLN A 92 3.37 -8.04 15.39
CA GLN A 92 3.88 -9.39 15.57
C GLN A 92 5.30 -9.37 16.11
N SER A 93 6.19 -8.57 15.52
CA SER A 93 7.60 -8.51 15.92
C SER A 93 7.75 -7.97 17.35
N TYR A 94 7.01 -6.92 17.69
CA TYR A 94 6.96 -6.40 19.05
C TYR A 94 6.48 -7.45 20.06
N ASN A 95 5.42 -8.19 19.74
CA ASN A 95 4.90 -9.24 20.62
C ASN A 95 5.92 -10.38 20.82
N ARG A 96 6.69 -10.73 19.79
CA ARG A 96 7.75 -11.73 19.88
C ARG A 96 8.92 -11.24 20.75
N VAL A 97 9.38 -10.00 20.57
CA VAL A 97 10.38 -9.38 21.45
C VAL A 97 9.89 -9.35 22.90
N LYS A 98 8.65 -8.93 23.13
CA LYS A 98 8.03 -8.90 24.46
C LYS A 98 7.92 -10.30 25.08
N ARG A 99 7.60 -11.32 24.28
CA ARG A 99 7.56 -12.72 24.72
C ARG A 99 8.95 -13.22 25.08
N ALA A 100 9.95 -13.00 24.21
CA ALA A 100 11.34 -13.35 24.47
C ALA A 100 11.83 -12.72 25.77
N ARG A 101 11.58 -11.41 25.96
CA ARG A 101 11.87 -10.70 27.21
C ARG A 101 11.26 -11.38 28.43
N ARG A 102 9.94 -11.64 28.41
CA ARG A 102 9.22 -12.22 29.55
C ARG A 102 9.71 -13.61 29.89
N LEU A 103 10.00 -14.43 28.89
CA LEU A 103 10.48 -15.79 29.11
C LEU A 103 11.95 -15.80 29.54
N MET A 104 12.79 -14.91 29.00
CA MET A 104 14.16 -14.70 29.44
C MET A 104 14.18 -14.22 30.89
N TYR A 105 13.33 -13.24 31.24
CA TYR A 105 13.15 -12.77 32.62
C TYR A 105 12.75 -13.93 33.53
N ALA A 106 11.70 -14.67 33.18
CA ALA A 106 11.22 -15.80 33.98
C ALA A 106 12.36 -16.81 34.21
N LYS A 107 13.03 -17.29 33.16
CA LYS A 107 14.12 -18.28 33.29
C LYS A 107 15.34 -17.74 34.06
N THR A 108 15.59 -16.43 34.06
CA THR A 108 16.71 -15.80 34.78
C THR A 108 16.41 -15.61 36.27
N TYR A 109 15.15 -15.37 36.63
CA TYR A 109 14.76 -15.10 38.02
C TYR A 109 14.08 -16.30 38.72
N ASP A 110 13.69 -17.36 38.01
CA ASP A 110 13.10 -18.57 38.59
C ASP A 110 14.07 -19.31 39.52
N ALA A 111 15.38 -19.21 39.27
CA ALA A 111 16.42 -19.72 40.16
C ALA A 111 16.68 -18.84 41.40
N GLY A 112 16.06 -17.65 41.49
CA GLY A 112 16.18 -16.72 42.62
C GLY A 112 17.52 -15.98 42.71
N ASP A 113 18.48 -16.25 41.83
CA ASP A 113 19.86 -15.74 41.91
C ASP A 113 20.12 -14.55 40.98
N GLY A 114 19.22 -14.26 40.01
CA GLY A 114 19.42 -13.21 39.02
C GLY A 114 20.65 -13.45 38.13
N THR A 115 20.99 -14.72 37.92
CA THR A 115 22.10 -15.13 37.06
C THR A 115 21.63 -15.51 35.66
N MET A 116 22.33 -15.01 34.65
CA MET A 116 22.11 -15.37 33.26
C MET A 116 22.88 -16.65 32.95
N ARG A 117 22.16 -17.74 32.65
CA ARG A 117 22.75 -19.00 32.20
C ARG A 117 22.94 -19.00 30.69
N LEU A 118 24.05 -19.60 30.21
CA LEU A 118 24.39 -19.59 28.78
C LEU A 118 23.26 -20.12 27.89
N GLY A 119 22.63 -21.24 28.25
CA GLY A 119 21.56 -21.82 27.44
C GLY A 119 20.35 -20.90 27.29
N VAL A 120 19.97 -20.17 28.36
CA VAL A 120 18.90 -19.17 28.32
C VAL A 120 19.31 -17.96 27.49
N TYR A 121 20.58 -17.56 27.60
CA TYR A 121 21.11 -16.41 26.88
C TYR A 121 21.12 -16.67 25.37
N ASP A 122 21.72 -17.78 24.93
CA ASP A 122 21.80 -18.19 23.52
C ASP A 122 20.39 -18.36 22.92
N GLU A 123 19.47 -19.04 23.62
CA GLU A 123 18.11 -19.33 23.14
C GLU A 123 17.33 -18.04 22.80
N TYR A 124 17.30 -17.08 23.72
CA TYR A 124 16.51 -15.86 23.49
C TYR A 124 17.24 -14.81 22.66
N ILE A 125 18.57 -14.83 22.62
CA ILE A 125 19.31 -13.95 21.72
C ILE A 125 19.09 -14.33 20.26
N ASP A 126 18.98 -15.62 19.93
CA ASP A 126 18.60 -16.06 18.58
C ASP A 126 17.23 -15.48 18.17
N VAL A 127 16.26 -15.51 19.07
CA VAL A 127 14.95 -14.88 18.84
C VAL A 127 15.09 -13.38 18.64
N LEU A 128 15.83 -12.67 19.50
CA LEU A 128 16.01 -11.22 19.39
C LEU A 128 16.76 -10.81 18.11
N MET A 129 17.69 -11.62 17.63
CA MET A 129 18.41 -11.40 16.38
C MET A 129 17.46 -11.43 15.19
N ASN A 130 16.60 -12.46 15.12
CA ASN A 130 15.59 -12.56 14.07
C ASN A 130 14.64 -11.36 14.07
N GLU A 131 14.18 -10.93 15.25
CA GLU A 131 13.27 -9.78 15.35
C GLU A 131 13.98 -8.44 15.07
N GLN A 132 15.27 -8.30 15.39
CA GLN A 132 16.05 -7.12 15.01
C GLN A 132 16.15 -6.98 13.49
N LEU A 133 16.41 -8.07 12.77
CA LEU A 133 16.43 -8.08 11.30
C LEU A 133 15.06 -7.73 10.70
N GLU A 134 13.98 -8.14 11.35
CA GLU A 134 12.62 -7.78 10.95
C GLU A 134 12.38 -6.27 11.16
N PHE A 135 12.81 -5.67 12.26
CA PHE A 135 12.74 -4.21 12.44
C PHE A 135 13.60 -3.45 11.43
N GLU A 136 14.75 -3.99 11.04
CA GLU A 136 15.55 -3.43 9.95
C GLU A 136 14.80 -3.49 8.60
N ARG A 137 14.11 -4.60 8.32
CA ARG A 137 13.23 -4.74 7.15
C ARG A 137 12.12 -3.69 7.17
N LEU A 138 11.43 -3.52 8.30
CA LEU A 138 10.37 -2.52 8.48
C LEU A 138 10.90 -1.10 8.31
N LYS A 139 12.10 -0.80 8.84
CA LYS A 139 12.82 0.46 8.60
C LYS A 139 13.02 0.71 7.11
N ARG A 140 13.51 -0.28 6.34
CA ARG A 140 13.69 -0.14 4.88
C ARG A 140 12.34 0.06 4.17
N MET A 141 11.33 -0.74 4.48
CA MET A 141 9.99 -0.62 3.88
C MET A 141 9.37 0.75 4.12
N SER A 142 9.50 1.29 5.33
CA SER A 142 8.97 2.63 5.66
C SER A 142 9.65 3.76 4.89
N ARG A 143 10.82 3.54 4.28
CA ARG A 143 11.48 4.49 3.37
C ARG A 143 11.08 4.30 1.91
N SER A 144 10.88 3.05 1.49
CA SER A 144 10.65 2.71 0.08
C SER A 144 9.19 2.82 -0.34
N VAL A 145 8.23 2.62 0.56
CA VAL A 145 6.80 2.71 0.24
C VAL A 145 6.38 4.19 0.27
N PRO A 146 5.89 4.77 -0.85
CA PRO A 146 5.56 6.20 -0.93
C PRO A 146 4.58 6.69 0.15
N LEU A 147 3.55 5.89 0.45
CA LEU A 147 2.55 6.23 1.46
C LEU A 147 3.15 6.27 2.89
N LEU A 148 4.19 5.47 3.15
CA LEU A 148 4.86 5.38 4.45
C LEU A 148 6.02 6.36 4.61
N SER A 149 6.71 6.72 3.52
CA SER A 149 7.90 7.58 3.57
C SER A 149 7.59 9.00 4.03
N GLY A 150 6.36 9.49 3.76
CA GLY A 150 5.84 10.76 4.26
C GLY A 150 5.26 10.70 5.68
N VAL A 151 5.13 9.52 6.29
CA VAL A 151 4.54 9.39 7.62
C VAL A 151 5.52 9.92 8.68
N SER A 152 5.09 10.97 9.36
CA SER A 152 5.78 11.54 10.51
C SER A 152 4.84 11.58 11.71
N ILE A 153 5.40 11.31 12.88
CA ILE A 153 4.68 11.20 14.13
C ILE A 153 5.10 12.35 15.02
N ASP A 154 4.12 13.08 15.55
CA ASP A 154 4.39 14.14 16.50
C ASP A 154 4.63 13.53 17.88
N ILE A 155 5.88 13.64 18.36
CA ILE A 155 6.28 13.23 19.69
C ILE A 155 6.75 14.50 20.41
N GLN A 156 5.93 14.99 21.34
CA GLN A 156 6.22 16.17 22.15
C GLN A 156 6.52 17.43 21.31
N GLY A 157 5.76 17.67 20.24
CA GLY A 157 5.93 18.81 19.34
C GLY A 157 7.01 18.62 18.27
N LYS A 158 7.70 17.46 18.26
CA LYS A 158 8.71 17.11 17.26
C LYS A 158 8.16 16.07 16.30
N LYS A 159 8.14 16.41 15.00
CA LYS A 159 7.85 15.46 13.93
C LYS A 159 9.02 14.49 13.76
N VAL A 160 8.79 13.22 14.08
CA VAL A 160 9.75 12.12 13.91
C VAL A 160 9.28 11.24 12.76
N PRO A 161 10.11 11.01 11.72
CA PRO A 161 9.70 10.16 10.62
C PRO A 161 9.60 8.69 11.05
N LEU A 162 8.69 7.94 10.44
CA LEU A 162 8.40 6.55 10.79
C LEU A 162 9.65 5.66 10.82
N HIS A 163 10.52 5.79 9.82
CA HIS A 163 11.76 5.01 9.73
C HIS A 163 12.74 5.29 10.89
N ALA A 164 12.71 6.48 11.50
CA ALA A 164 13.57 6.79 12.64
C ALA A 164 13.08 6.12 13.93
N LEU A 165 11.76 5.88 14.06
CA LEU A 165 11.23 5.09 15.18
C LEU A 165 11.62 3.62 15.07
N PHE A 166 11.52 3.03 13.88
CA PHE A 166 12.03 1.67 13.65
C PHE A 166 13.54 1.58 13.89
N GLY A 167 14.31 2.57 13.43
CA GLY A 167 15.75 2.65 13.74
C GLY A 167 16.04 2.72 15.24
N SER A 168 15.25 3.49 16.01
CA SER A 168 15.42 3.57 17.47
C SER A 168 15.15 2.22 18.17
N VAL A 169 14.17 1.46 17.68
CA VAL A 169 13.87 0.11 18.18
C VAL A 169 15.01 -0.86 17.83
N GLU A 170 15.49 -0.80 16.59
CA GLU A 170 16.62 -1.60 16.12
C GLU A 170 17.89 -1.33 16.92
N ASP A 171 18.24 -0.06 17.14
CA ASP A 171 19.41 0.35 17.93
C ASP A 171 19.31 -0.16 19.38
N TYR A 172 18.11 -0.16 19.95
CA TYR A 172 17.87 -0.71 21.29
C TYR A 172 18.12 -2.22 21.35
N LEU A 173 17.63 -2.99 20.36
CA LEU A 173 17.89 -4.42 20.28
C LEU A 173 19.37 -4.73 20.02
N ASN A 174 20.01 -3.98 19.13
CA ASN A 174 21.45 -4.09 18.84
C ASN A 174 22.29 -3.91 20.11
N GLY A 175 21.90 -3.02 21.02
CA GLY A 175 22.59 -2.88 22.31
C GLY A 175 22.63 -4.16 23.15
N VAL A 176 21.58 -4.97 23.11
CA VAL A 176 21.53 -6.28 23.79
C VAL A 176 22.35 -7.32 23.02
N LEU A 177 22.24 -7.33 21.68
CA LEU A 177 22.98 -8.27 20.83
C LEU A 177 24.49 -8.04 20.87
N ASP A 178 24.95 -6.80 20.93
CA ASP A 178 26.38 -6.47 21.00
C ASP A 178 26.98 -6.79 22.37
N GLU A 179 26.20 -6.61 23.45
CA GLU A 179 26.59 -7.10 24.77
C GLU A 179 26.75 -8.62 24.77
N TYR A 180 25.82 -9.35 24.15
CA TYR A 180 25.92 -10.80 23.99
C TYR A 180 27.19 -11.19 23.24
N LYS A 181 27.47 -10.60 22.07
CA LYS A 181 28.70 -10.91 21.31
C LYS A 181 29.97 -10.74 22.15
N THR A 182 29.98 -9.72 23.01
CA THR A 182 31.14 -9.38 23.84
C THR A 182 31.26 -10.29 25.06
N HIS A 183 30.16 -10.58 25.74
CA HIS A 183 30.15 -11.24 27.05
C HIS A 183 29.75 -12.72 27.01
N ARG A 184 29.36 -13.27 25.84
CA ARG A 184 28.93 -14.67 25.71
C ARG A 184 29.94 -15.66 26.30
N ASN A 185 31.23 -15.49 26.01
CA ASN A 185 32.27 -16.37 26.54
C ASN A 185 32.41 -16.25 28.06
N THR A 186 32.24 -15.05 28.61
CA THR A 186 32.21 -14.84 30.07
C THR A 186 31.05 -15.60 30.72
N VAL A 187 29.86 -15.56 30.10
CA VAL A 187 28.71 -16.34 30.56
C VAL A 187 28.94 -17.84 30.41
N ALA A 188 29.61 -18.27 29.35
CA ALA A 188 29.92 -19.68 29.11
C ALA A 188 30.92 -20.27 30.11
N LEU A 189 31.85 -19.46 30.63
CA LEU A 189 32.84 -19.88 31.63
C LEU A 189 32.30 -19.86 33.07
N ALA A 190 31.16 -19.21 33.31
CA ALA A 190 30.56 -19.13 34.63
C ALA A 190 29.70 -20.39 34.92
N THR A 191 30.19 -21.26 35.81
CA THR A 191 29.54 -22.55 36.14
C THR A 191 28.08 -22.39 36.59
N ASP A 192 27.80 -21.35 37.38
CA ASP A 192 26.46 -21.07 37.93
C ASP A 192 25.72 -19.96 37.16
N GLY A 193 26.25 -19.53 36.01
CA GLY A 193 25.76 -18.39 35.26
C GLY A 193 26.43 -17.07 35.65
N ALA A 194 26.30 -16.06 34.79
CA ALA A 194 26.88 -14.74 35.02
C ALA A 194 25.88 -13.81 35.71
N SER A 195 26.35 -13.00 36.67
CA SER A 195 25.51 -11.98 37.28
C SER A 195 24.97 -10.99 36.25
N LEU A 196 23.65 -10.70 36.30
CA LEU A 196 23.03 -9.67 35.46
C LEU A 196 23.67 -8.28 35.62
N HIS A 197 24.28 -7.98 36.76
CA HIS A 197 24.97 -6.72 36.97
C HIS A 197 26.20 -6.55 36.06
N GLY A 198 26.78 -7.66 35.59
CA GLY A 198 27.82 -7.67 34.55
C GLY A 198 27.29 -7.59 33.12
N LEU A 199 25.96 -7.55 32.95
CA LEU A 199 25.25 -7.54 31.67
C LEU A 199 24.24 -6.36 31.64
N PRO A 200 24.71 -5.10 31.70
CA PRO A 200 23.84 -3.94 31.87
C PRO A 200 22.82 -3.71 30.75
N ALA A 201 23.09 -4.07 29.50
CA ALA A 201 22.11 -3.98 28.41
C ALA A 201 21.01 -5.02 28.58
N THR A 202 21.38 -6.27 28.88
CA THR A 202 20.43 -7.35 29.17
C THR A 202 19.62 -7.05 30.42
N GLN A 203 20.24 -6.55 31.49
CA GLN A 203 19.54 -6.14 32.70
C GLN A 203 18.49 -5.06 32.42
N ARG A 204 18.85 -4.03 31.64
CA ARG A 204 17.90 -2.98 31.20
C ARG A 204 16.82 -3.49 30.26
N PHE A 205 17.12 -4.49 29.45
CA PHE A 205 16.14 -5.15 28.59
C PHE A 205 15.13 -5.94 29.41
N LEU A 206 15.60 -6.64 30.45
CA LEU A 206 14.76 -7.39 31.36
C LEU A 206 13.97 -6.47 32.31
N SER A 207 14.53 -5.32 32.69
CA SER A 207 13.82 -4.32 33.50
C SER A 207 12.64 -3.70 32.71
N GLY A 208 11.54 -3.43 33.41
CA GLY A 208 10.37 -2.80 32.79
C GLY A 208 10.61 -1.33 32.42
N ASP A 209 11.45 -0.67 33.21
CA ASP A 209 11.63 0.79 33.21
C ASP A 209 12.30 1.29 31.93
N ASP A 210 13.25 0.54 31.38
CA ASP A 210 13.93 0.89 30.12
C ASP A 210 13.22 0.33 28.89
N PHE A 211 12.59 -0.85 29.01
CA PHE A 211 11.87 -1.47 27.90
C PHE A 211 10.71 -0.61 27.41
N TRP A 212 9.95 0.00 28.33
CA TRP A 212 8.78 0.77 27.96
C TRP A 212 9.09 2.00 27.09
N PRO A 213 9.94 2.96 27.51
CA PRO A 213 10.23 4.16 26.74
C PRO A 213 11.01 3.89 25.44
N ARG A 214 11.84 2.83 25.41
CA ARG A 214 12.70 2.52 24.25
C ARG A 214 12.02 1.65 23.21
N MET A 215 11.12 0.77 23.61
CA MET A 215 10.45 -0.19 22.71
C MET A 215 8.95 0.05 22.64
N ALA A 216 8.24 -0.13 23.77
CA ALA A 216 6.78 -0.18 23.77
C ALA A 216 6.13 1.13 23.32
N ASP A 217 6.64 2.26 23.81
CA ASP A 217 6.14 3.58 23.42
C ASP A 217 6.40 3.86 21.92
N LYS A 218 7.57 3.49 21.41
CA LYS A 218 7.92 3.65 20.00
C LYS A 218 6.99 2.83 19.10
N VAL A 219 6.78 1.56 19.43
CA VAL A 219 5.86 0.68 18.69
C VAL A 219 4.42 1.18 18.77
N ARG A 220 3.97 1.65 19.94
CA ARG A 220 2.63 2.23 20.09
C ARG A 220 2.44 3.47 19.21
N ASN A 221 3.44 4.34 19.17
CA ASN A 221 3.42 5.54 18.32
C ASN A 221 3.37 5.16 16.82
N VAL A 222 4.10 4.13 16.41
CA VAL A 222 4.01 3.55 15.06
C VAL A 222 2.61 3.01 14.78
N GLU A 223 2.03 2.23 15.68
CA GLU A 223 0.68 1.66 15.54
C GLU A 223 -0.38 2.74 15.33
N ILE A 224 -0.35 3.79 16.16
CA ILE A 224 -1.27 4.93 16.06
C ILE A 224 -1.11 5.61 14.69
N ALA A 225 0.12 5.83 14.24
CA ALA A 225 0.40 6.48 12.98
C ALA A 225 -0.13 5.69 11.77
N LEU A 226 0.14 4.37 11.75
CA LEU A 226 -0.27 3.49 10.67
C LEU A 226 -1.79 3.30 10.64
N ARG A 227 -2.44 3.14 11.80
CA ARG A 227 -3.91 3.14 11.87
C ARG A 227 -4.50 4.46 11.40
N GLY A 228 -3.86 5.58 11.75
CA GLY A 228 -4.24 6.90 11.26
C GLY A 228 -4.17 7.01 9.74
N GLN A 229 -3.23 6.35 9.06
CA GLN A 229 -3.20 6.27 7.60
C GLN A 229 -4.38 5.48 7.03
N LEU A 230 -4.67 4.31 7.61
CA LEU A 230 -5.76 3.43 7.15
C LEU A 230 -7.16 4.04 7.34
N MET A 231 -7.32 5.00 8.25
CA MET A 231 -8.58 5.68 8.51
C MET A 231 -8.76 6.97 7.71
N ARG A 232 -7.77 7.39 6.90
CA ARG A 232 -7.92 8.61 6.11
C ARG A 232 -9.07 8.43 5.11
N PRO A 233 -10.10 9.30 5.13
CA PRO A 233 -11.16 9.23 4.14
C PRO A 233 -10.55 9.39 2.76
N ASP A 234 -10.97 8.56 1.81
CA ASP A 234 -10.52 8.68 0.43
C ASP A 234 -10.88 10.10 -0.06
N PRO A 235 -9.89 10.96 -0.34
CA PRO A 235 -10.14 12.35 -0.74
C PRO A 235 -10.99 12.45 -2.02
N ARG A 236 -11.15 11.36 -2.77
CA ARG A 236 -11.99 11.30 -3.99
C ARG A 236 -13.46 10.96 -3.73
N THR A 237 -13.78 10.42 -2.56
CA THR A 237 -15.19 10.13 -2.17
C THR A 237 -15.93 11.37 -1.64
N GLY A 238 -15.23 12.48 -1.43
CA GLY A 238 -15.75 13.69 -0.78
C GLY A 238 -16.34 14.79 -1.68
N SER A 239 -16.69 14.53 -2.94
CA SER A 239 -17.27 15.54 -3.85
C SER A 239 -18.53 15.03 -4.55
N GLY A 240 -19.58 14.77 -3.78
CA GLY A 240 -20.84 14.27 -4.33
C GLY A 240 -22.05 14.37 -3.39
N TYR A 241 -22.06 15.32 -2.46
CA TYR A 241 -23.26 15.72 -1.73
C TYR A 241 -23.49 17.22 -1.90
#